data_AF-A0A371F3V4-F1
#
_entry.id   AF-A0A371F3V4-F1
#
_cell.length_a   1.000
_cell.length_b   1.000
_cell.length_c   1.000
_cell.angle_alpha   90.00
_cell.angle_beta   90.00
_cell.angle_gamma   90.00
#
_symmetry.space_group_name_H-M   'P 1'
#
loop_
_entity.id
_entity.type
_entity.pdbx_description
1 polymer ?
#
loop_
_entity_poly.entity_id
_entity_poly.type
_entity_poly.pdbx_seq_one_letter_code
_entity_poly.pdbx_strand_id
1 'polypeptide(L)'
;MLANYLNSINLPLRMCMKREFMFLTVLIPGPSNPKHKIDVYLQPLIDELCTLWNDGILTYDVSLRQNFMMKAALMWTINDFPAYGMLSGWTTAGRLGCPICMERTKAFTLKHIIKSPILIVVINFSHLIIHTEETKIISRKCVLTHHILLPNCLVLICGRGLHLPFSYDLEEKEQESPSYGVQHNWKKQSIFWRLPYWNTHLLRHNIDVMHTERNVFMNVFDTMMDINGRTKDTYKARMDIAEICNQKELELKDIGRVKLFKPKAAYALTKSQRVTICKWVKELKLPDGYASNLGRCVDVNQGKLHGMKSHDCHVFMQRLLPIAFDSLPKHIWNPLVELSHFFRN
;
A
#
# COMPACT_ATOMS: atom_id res chain seq x y z
N MET A 1 -6.17 -1.37 16.99
CA MET A 1 -5.50 -0.25 17.67
C MET A 1 -4.74 0.51 16.62
N LEU A 2 -4.95 1.82 16.53
CA LEU A 2 -4.22 2.72 15.63
C LEU A 2 -3.35 3.63 16.50
N ALA A 3 -2.08 3.80 16.13
CA ALA A 3 -1.13 4.65 16.85
C ALA A 3 -0.48 5.60 15.86
N ASN A 4 -0.44 6.89 16.20
CA ASN A 4 0.27 7.93 15.45
C ASN A 4 1.53 8.32 16.22
N TYR A 5 2.64 8.43 15.50
CA TYR A 5 3.92 8.86 16.04
C TYR A 5 4.42 10.09 15.29
N LEU A 6 5.04 11.01 16.02
CA LEU A 6 5.86 12.08 15.45
C LEU A 6 7.33 11.77 15.65
N ASN A 7 8.11 11.99 14.61
CA ASN A 7 9.56 11.81 14.62
C ASN A 7 10.24 13.14 14.33
N SER A 8 11.30 13.46 15.07
CA SER A 8 12.11 14.64 14.80
C SER A 8 13.01 14.42 13.58
N ILE A 9 12.74 15.16 12.51
CA ILE A 9 13.48 15.11 11.24
C ILE A 9 14.79 15.89 11.27
N ASN A 10 15.03 16.69 12.32
CA ASN A 10 16.27 17.45 12.51
C ASN A 10 17.45 16.55 12.92
N LEU A 11 17.18 15.27 13.19
CA LEU A 11 18.18 14.29 13.57
C LEU A 11 18.62 13.46 12.35
N PRO A 12 19.87 12.95 12.34
CA PRO A 12 20.30 11.98 11.33
C PRO A 12 19.33 10.80 11.23
N LEU A 13 19.17 10.22 10.03
CA LEU A 13 18.21 9.12 9.77
C LEU A 13 18.36 7.93 10.74
N ARG A 14 19.59 7.64 11.19
CA ARG A 14 19.87 6.57 12.15
C ARG A 14 19.35 6.87 13.57
N MET A 15 19.09 8.13 13.88
CA MET A 15 18.62 8.60 15.19
C MET A 15 17.12 8.87 15.18
N CYS A 16 16.57 9.49 14.12
CA CYS A 16 15.16 9.91 14.12
C CYS A 16 14.14 8.77 14.27
N MET A 17 14.52 7.54 13.92
CA MET A 17 13.68 6.34 14.08
C MET A 17 13.91 5.59 15.40
N LYS A 18 14.78 6.08 16.28
CA LYS A 18 14.97 5.46 17.59
C LYS A 18 13.86 5.86 18.56
N ARG A 19 13.52 4.94 19.46
CA ARG A 19 12.39 5.08 20.39
C ARG A 19 12.44 6.37 21.22
N GLU A 20 13.63 6.86 21.56
CA GLU A 20 13.81 8.08 22.36
C GLU A 20 13.38 9.36 21.62
N PHE A 21 13.25 9.30 20.29
CA PHE A 21 12.89 10.43 19.42
C PHE A 21 11.56 10.22 18.69
N MET A 22 10.82 9.15 19.03
CA MET A 22 9.47 8.88 18.53
C MET A 22 8.44 9.23 19.59
N PHE A 23 7.64 10.26 19.33
CA PHE A 23 6.60 10.74 20.24
C PHE A 23 5.26 10.13 19.86
N LEU A 24 4.66 9.32 20.73
CA LEU A 24 3.29 8.83 20.54
C LEU A 24 2.33 10.00 20.74
N THR A 25 1.61 10.41 19.69
CA THR A 25 0.70 11.56 19.75
C THR A 25 -0.75 11.17 19.90
N VAL A 26 -1.18 10.10 19.25
CA VAL A 26 -2.58 9.64 19.31
C VAL A 26 -2.60 8.12 19.39
N LEU A 27 -3.36 7.60 20.35
CA LEU A 27 -3.65 6.18 20.49
C LEU A 27 -5.16 5.96 20.43
N ILE A 28 -5.63 5.33 19.35
CA ILE A 28 -7.05 5.00 19.15
C ILE A 28 -7.25 3.51 19.44
N PRO A 29 -8.01 3.16 20.50
CA PRO A 29 -8.28 1.76 20.81
C PRO A 29 -9.08 1.09 19.68
N GLY A 30 -8.84 -0.21 19.48
CA GLY A 30 -9.69 -1.03 18.59
C GLY A 30 -11.02 -1.40 19.26
N PRO A 31 -11.92 -2.11 18.56
CA PRO A 31 -11.72 -2.79 17.28
C PRO A 31 -12.13 -1.97 16.05
N SER A 32 -12.84 -0.87 16.23
CA SER A 32 -13.43 -0.10 15.13
C SER A 32 -12.44 0.82 14.43
N ASN A 33 -12.55 0.93 13.11
CA ASN A 33 -11.76 1.88 12.33
C ASN A 33 -12.39 3.29 12.45
N PRO A 34 -11.63 4.34 12.83
CA PRO A 34 -12.15 5.69 13.01
C PRO A 34 -12.64 6.34 11.71
N LYS A 35 -12.20 5.88 10.53
CA LYS A 35 -12.56 6.43 9.22
C LYS A 35 -12.35 7.94 9.20
N HIS A 36 -13.39 8.72 8.87
CA HIS A 36 -13.32 10.19 8.84
C HIS A 36 -13.16 10.80 10.24
N LYS A 37 -13.67 10.13 11.29
CA LYS A 37 -13.60 10.61 12.68
C LYS A 37 -12.17 10.66 13.24
N ILE A 38 -11.17 10.18 12.51
CA ILE A 38 -9.76 10.31 12.90
C ILE A 38 -9.38 11.78 13.16
N ASP A 39 -10.00 12.72 12.46
CA ASP A 39 -9.74 14.15 12.63
C ASP A 39 -10.10 14.63 14.03
N VAL A 40 -11.17 14.10 14.64
CA VAL A 40 -11.56 14.44 16.02
C VAL A 40 -10.44 14.08 17.01
N TYR A 41 -9.81 12.92 16.82
CA TYR A 41 -8.69 12.50 17.66
C TYR A 41 -7.40 13.29 17.40
N LEU A 42 -7.27 13.90 16.22
CA LEU A 42 -6.10 14.71 15.86
C LEU A 42 -6.24 16.18 16.27
N GLN A 43 -7.44 16.66 16.66
CA GLN A 43 -7.65 18.05 17.06
C GLN A 43 -6.63 18.55 18.11
N PRO A 44 -6.39 17.85 19.23
CA PRO A 44 -5.44 18.32 20.24
C PRO A 44 -4.02 18.47 19.66
N LEU A 45 -3.59 17.51 18.84
CA LEU A 45 -2.29 17.55 18.18
C LEU A 45 -2.18 18.76 17.23
N ILE A 46 -3.23 19.04 16.47
CA ILE A 46 -3.25 20.16 15.54
C ILE A 46 -3.22 21.49 16.28
N ASP A 47 -3.93 21.60 17.41
CA ASP A 47 -3.93 22.80 18.25
C ASP A 47 -2.54 23.05 18.85
N GLU A 48 -1.87 22.03 19.37
CA GLU A 48 -0.50 22.11 19.88
C GLU A 48 0.50 22.52 18.77
N LEU A 49 0.37 21.95 17.57
CA LEU A 49 1.21 22.31 16.42
C LEU A 49 0.98 23.76 15.95
N CYS A 50 -0.25 24.27 16.05
CA CYS A 50 -0.56 25.67 15.79
C CYS A 50 0.13 26.59 16.82
N THR A 51 0.04 26.27 18.11
CA THR A 51 0.73 27.02 19.18
C THR A 51 2.25 27.00 18.98
N LEU A 52 2.83 25.83 18.69
CA LEU A 52 4.26 25.68 18.41
C LEU A 52 4.73 26.51 17.22
N TRP A 53 3.90 26.69 16.19
CA TRP A 53 4.26 27.46 15.01
C TRP A 53 4.10 28.98 15.21
N ASN A 54 2.94 29.40 15.71
CA ASN A 54 2.59 30.82 15.83
C ASN A 54 3.37 31.48 16.97
N ASP A 55 3.24 30.93 18.17
CA ASP A 55 3.74 31.52 19.41
C ASP A 55 5.10 30.94 19.78
N GLY A 56 5.24 29.61 19.66
CA GLY A 56 6.36 28.85 20.19
C GLY A 56 6.23 28.59 21.70
N ILE A 57 7.05 27.67 22.22
CA ILE A 57 7.06 27.31 23.65
C ILE A 57 8.45 27.46 24.24
N LEU A 58 8.56 28.12 25.40
CA LEU A 58 9.84 28.37 26.04
C LEU A 58 10.41 27.04 26.52
N THR A 59 11.54 26.65 25.94
CA THR A 59 12.12 25.32 26.11
C THR A 59 13.58 25.46 26.52
N TYR A 60 14.01 24.64 27.47
CA TYR A 60 15.39 24.63 27.94
C TYR A 60 16.24 23.70 27.07
N ASP A 61 17.29 24.25 26.45
CA ASP A 61 18.32 23.48 25.75
C ASP A 61 19.38 23.01 26.77
N VAL A 62 19.44 21.69 27.00
CA VAL A 62 20.40 21.07 27.92
C VAL A 62 21.85 21.21 27.44
N SER A 63 22.07 21.21 26.13
CA SER A 63 23.41 21.30 25.52
C SER A 63 23.97 22.72 25.67
N LEU A 64 23.17 23.73 25.32
CA LEU A 64 23.57 25.14 25.39
C LEU A 64 23.30 25.78 26.76
N ARG A 65 22.63 25.06 27.67
CA ARG A 65 22.25 25.51 29.01
C ARG A 65 21.51 26.84 29.03
N GLN A 66 20.63 27.05 28.05
CA GLN A 66 19.86 28.28 27.90
C GLN A 66 18.43 27.98 27.46
N ASN A 67 17.51 28.89 27.79
CA ASN A 67 16.16 28.84 27.26
C ASN A 67 16.15 29.39 25.83
N PHE A 68 15.38 28.75 24.96
CA PHE A 68 15.09 29.26 23.63
C PHE A 68 13.60 29.12 23.34
N MET A 69 13.13 29.91 22.37
CA MET A 69 11.76 29.83 21.89
C MET A 69 11.66 28.67 20.89
N MET A 70 11.17 27.51 21.33
CA MET A 70 11.02 26.36 20.45
C MET A 70 9.80 26.55 19.55
N LYS A 71 10.04 26.41 18.24
CA LYS A 71 8.98 26.30 17.24
C LYS A 71 9.09 24.97 16.50
N ALA A 72 7.95 24.44 16.08
CA ALA A 72 7.89 23.18 15.34
C ALA A 72 6.90 23.27 14.18
N ALA A 73 7.18 22.52 13.12
CA ALA A 73 6.29 22.38 11.97
C ALA A 73 6.15 20.91 11.59
N LEU A 74 4.94 20.49 11.25
CA LEU A 74 4.70 19.19 10.66
C LEU A 74 5.06 19.24 9.17
N MET A 75 6.09 18.49 8.77
CA MET A 75 6.55 18.48 7.38
C MET A 75 5.67 17.60 6.47
N TRP A 76 5.42 16.35 6.85
CA TRP A 76 4.52 15.45 6.14
C TRP A 76 4.09 14.29 7.02
N THR A 77 3.09 13.55 6.57
CA THR A 77 2.66 12.28 7.19
C THR A 77 3.16 11.09 6.36
N ILE A 78 3.49 9.97 7.01
CA ILE A 78 3.88 8.72 6.33
C ILE A 78 2.86 7.65 6.73
N ASN A 79 2.11 7.13 5.75
CA ASN A 79 0.95 6.30 6.03
C ASN A 79 0.86 5.15 5.03
N ASP A 80 0.31 4.01 5.44
CA ASP A 80 -0.16 3.03 4.48
C ASP A 80 -1.31 3.60 3.61
N PHE A 81 -1.60 2.94 2.49
CA PHE A 81 -2.59 3.47 1.54
C PHE A 81 -4.01 3.61 2.13
N PRO A 82 -4.49 2.71 3.01
CA PRO A 82 -5.75 2.94 3.73
C PRO A 82 -5.72 4.16 4.67
N ALA A 83 -4.67 4.35 5.48
CA ALA A 83 -4.58 5.47 6.40
C ALA A 83 -4.38 6.81 5.66
N TYR A 84 -3.69 6.80 4.51
CA TYR A 84 -3.65 7.95 3.60
C TYR A 84 -5.06 8.46 3.29
N GLY A 85 -6.01 7.56 3.00
CA GLY A 85 -7.37 7.95 2.66
C GLY A 85 -8.13 8.60 3.83
N MET A 86 -7.93 8.07 5.04
CA MET A 86 -8.54 8.64 6.25
C MET A 86 -8.01 10.04 6.56
N LEU A 87 -6.69 10.24 6.45
CA LEU A 87 -6.03 11.49 6.81
C LEU A 87 -6.22 12.58 5.75
N SER A 88 -6.02 12.24 4.48
CA SER A 88 -6.18 13.21 3.38
C SER A 88 -7.64 13.62 3.18
N GLY A 89 -8.59 12.72 3.46
CA GLY A 89 -10.00 12.87 3.08
C GLY A 89 -10.32 12.29 1.69
N TRP A 90 -9.34 11.68 1.01
CA TRP A 90 -9.53 10.99 -0.26
C TRP A 90 -9.99 9.54 -0.05
N THR A 91 -11.04 9.11 -0.75
CA THR A 91 -11.43 7.70 -0.72
C THR A 91 -10.48 6.87 -1.60
N THR A 92 -9.63 6.07 -0.97
CA THR A 92 -8.70 5.15 -1.65
C THR A 92 -9.35 3.86 -2.13
N ALA A 93 -10.61 3.61 -1.73
CA ALA A 93 -11.45 2.58 -2.30
C ALA A 93 -12.19 3.10 -3.55
N GLY A 94 -12.49 2.21 -4.49
CA GLY A 94 -13.23 2.59 -5.69
C GLY A 94 -12.34 2.87 -6.89
N ARG A 95 -12.98 3.19 -8.02
CA ARG A 95 -12.32 3.35 -9.32
C ARG A 95 -11.30 4.50 -9.32
N LEU A 96 -11.57 5.52 -8.51
CA LEU A 96 -10.73 6.71 -8.34
C LEU A 96 -9.79 6.57 -7.13
N GLY A 97 -9.29 5.36 -6.84
CA GLY A 97 -8.45 5.12 -5.67
C GLY A 97 -7.15 5.94 -5.67
N CYS A 98 -6.60 6.26 -6.84
CA CYS A 98 -5.40 7.09 -6.97
C CYS A 98 -5.75 8.59 -6.99
N PRO A 99 -5.30 9.37 -5.99
CA PRO A 99 -5.54 10.82 -5.94
C PRO A 99 -4.80 11.58 -7.04
N ILE A 100 -3.75 10.97 -7.63
CA ILE A 100 -2.97 11.58 -8.71
C ILE A 100 -3.64 11.35 -10.06
N CYS A 101 -4.06 10.12 -10.33
CA CYS A 101 -4.65 9.75 -11.62
C CYS A 101 -6.13 10.14 -11.71
N MET A 102 -6.86 10.19 -10.60
CA MET A 102 -8.28 10.58 -10.52
C MET A 102 -9.12 9.88 -11.60
N GLU A 103 -9.94 10.61 -12.37
CA GLU A 103 -10.80 10.11 -13.45
C GLU A 103 -10.04 9.48 -14.62
N ARG A 104 -8.74 9.77 -14.76
CA ARG A 104 -7.88 9.19 -15.81
C ARG A 104 -7.54 7.73 -15.52
N THR A 105 -7.84 7.28 -14.29
CA THR A 105 -7.65 5.90 -13.86
C THR A 105 -8.56 4.96 -14.63
N LYS A 106 -7.97 4.03 -15.38
CA LYS A 106 -8.68 2.94 -16.07
C LYS A 106 -8.86 1.74 -15.14
N ALA A 107 -9.79 1.84 -14.19
CA ALA A 107 -10.17 0.75 -13.30
C ALA A 107 -11.59 0.25 -13.59
N PHE A 108 -11.84 -1.01 -13.27
CA PHE A 108 -13.16 -1.63 -13.33
C PHE A 108 -13.38 -2.56 -12.13
N THR A 109 -14.64 -2.83 -11.80
CA THR A 109 -15.01 -3.67 -10.66
C THR A 109 -15.10 -5.12 -11.09
N LEU A 110 -14.48 -6.02 -10.33
CA LEU A 110 -14.68 -7.46 -10.48
C LEU A 110 -16.06 -7.85 -9.92
N LYS A 111 -16.77 -8.74 -10.61
CA LYS A 111 -18.15 -9.09 -10.24
C LYS A 111 -18.19 -10.01 -9.03
N HIS A 112 -17.27 -10.97 -8.96
CA HIS A 112 -17.32 -12.04 -7.95
C HIS A 112 -16.47 -11.72 -6.72
N ILE A 113 -15.30 -11.12 -6.91
CA ILE A 113 -14.52 -10.54 -5.81
C ILE A 113 -15.17 -9.20 -5.40
N ILE A 114 -16.07 -9.27 -4.42
CA ILE A 114 -16.65 -8.09 -3.75
C ILE A 114 -15.62 -7.50 -2.76
N LYS A 115 -14.49 -7.05 -3.28
CA LYS A 115 -13.57 -6.12 -2.63
C LYS A 115 -13.26 -5.05 -3.67
N SER A 116 -13.02 -3.81 -3.22
CA SER A 116 -12.78 -2.59 -4.02
C SER A 116 -12.31 -2.83 -5.47
N PRO A 117 -12.81 -2.06 -6.46
CA PRO A 117 -12.49 -2.30 -7.86
C PRO A 117 -10.99 -2.46 -8.05
N ILE A 118 -10.61 -3.53 -8.75
CA ILE A 118 -9.23 -3.75 -9.08
C ILE A 118 -8.86 -2.68 -10.10
N LEU A 119 -7.98 -1.80 -9.67
CA LEU A 119 -7.14 -1.10 -10.59
C LEU A 119 -6.24 -2.13 -11.27
N ILE A 120 -6.64 -2.61 -12.44
CA ILE A 120 -5.65 -3.18 -13.36
C ILE A 120 -4.93 -1.98 -13.95
N VAL A 121 -3.99 -1.40 -13.18
CA VAL A 121 -2.82 -0.87 -13.86
C VAL A 121 -2.14 -2.13 -14.35
N VAL A 122 -2.26 -2.42 -15.65
CA VAL A 122 -1.16 -3.11 -16.31
C VAL A 122 -0.03 -2.13 -16.16
N ILE A 123 0.76 -2.26 -15.09
CA ILE A 123 2.04 -1.59 -15.01
C ILE A 123 2.81 -2.27 -16.12
N ASN A 124 2.78 -1.67 -17.31
CA ASN A 124 3.84 -1.89 -18.27
C ASN A 124 5.08 -1.36 -17.54
N PHE A 125 5.76 -2.25 -16.81
CA PHE A 125 7.18 -2.08 -16.61
C PHE A 125 7.72 -1.95 -18.03
N SER A 126 8.27 -0.79 -18.34
CA SER A 126 8.37 -0.22 -19.69
C SER A 126 9.27 -0.99 -20.67
N HIS A 127 9.48 -2.29 -20.48
CA HIS A 127 10.47 -3.11 -21.18
C HIS A 127 10.16 -4.61 -21.30
N LEU A 128 8.90 -5.09 -21.27
CA LEU A 128 8.62 -6.44 -21.75
C LEU A 128 7.64 -6.49 -22.92
N ILE A 129 8.23 -6.49 -24.11
CA ILE A 129 7.68 -7.11 -25.30
C ILE A 129 7.36 -8.58 -24.97
N ILE A 130 6.08 -8.94 -24.95
CA ILE A 130 5.64 -10.27 -25.34
C ILE A 130 4.91 -10.09 -26.68
N HIS A 131 5.69 -10.10 -27.76
CA HIS A 131 5.17 -10.52 -29.05
C HIS A 131 4.95 -12.03 -28.96
N THR A 132 3.72 -12.43 -28.62
CA THR A 132 3.18 -13.72 -29.06
C THR A 132 1.93 -13.40 -29.87
N GLU A 133 1.95 -13.74 -31.15
CA GLU A 133 1.05 -13.29 -32.22
C GLU A 133 -0.45 -13.68 -32.08
N GLU A 134 -0.94 -14.09 -30.92
CA GLU A 134 -2.32 -14.57 -30.78
C GLU A 134 -3.16 -13.96 -29.63
N THR A 135 -2.72 -12.88 -28.98
CA THR A 135 -3.57 -12.17 -27.98
C THR A 135 -4.16 -10.88 -28.53
N LYS A 136 -5.06 -10.98 -29.52
CA LYS A 136 -5.79 -9.83 -30.12
C LYS A 136 -7.00 -9.30 -29.31
N ILE A 137 -7.25 -9.78 -28.08
CA ILE A 137 -8.49 -9.44 -27.35
C ILE A 137 -8.26 -8.57 -26.11
N ILE A 138 -7.11 -8.64 -25.43
CA ILE A 138 -6.83 -7.81 -24.24
C ILE A 138 -6.26 -6.41 -24.62
N SER A 139 -5.68 -6.28 -25.80
CA SER A 139 -5.01 -5.05 -26.28
C SER A 139 -5.96 -3.92 -26.70
N ARG A 140 -7.26 -4.16 -26.89
CA ARG A 140 -8.21 -3.11 -27.29
C ARG A 140 -8.65 -2.18 -26.15
N LYS A 141 -8.36 -2.50 -24.90
CA LYS A 141 -8.76 -1.68 -23.72
C LYS A 141 -7.60 -1.19 -22.83
N CYS A 142 -6.39 -1.71 -23.02
CA CYS A 142 -5.20 -1.26 -22.30
C CYS A 142 -4.49 -0.17 -23.10
N VAL A 143 -4.47 1.06 -22.58
CA VAL A 143 -3.71 2.16 -23.17
C VAL A 143 -2.61 2.51 -22.19
N LEU A 144 -1.37 2.56 -22.71
CA LEU A 144 -0.22 3.13 -22.01
C LEU A 144 -0.59 4.51 -21.47
N THR A 145 -0.42 4.71 -20.16
CA THR A 145 -0.33 6.07 -19.63
C THR A 145 1.13 6.40 -19.42
N HIS A 146 1.77 6.93 -20.48
CA HIS A 146 2.98 7.71 -20.30
C HIS A 146 2.57 9.05 -19.70
N HIS A 147 2.71 9.22 -18.39
CA HIS A 147 2.67 10.55 -17.81
C HIS A 147 3.82 10.76 -16.84
N ILE A 148 4.77 11.56 -17.33
CA ILE A 148 5.71 12.36 -16.56
C ILE A 148 4.93 13.08 -15.46
N LEU A 149 5.39 12.95 -14.21
CA LEU A 149 4.95 13.75 -13.08
C LEU A 149 5.14 15.23 -13.42
N LEU A 150 4.07 15.93 -13.76
CA LEU A 150 4.08 17.39 -13.82
C LEU A 150 3.86 17.92 -12.40
N PRO A 151 4.72 18.82 -11.88
CA PRO A 151 4.56 19.48 -10.57
C PRO A 151 3.16 20.07 -10.36
N ASN A 152 2.51 20.49 -11.46
CA ASN A 152 1.17 21.08 -11.47
C ASN A 152 0.05 20.12 -11.05
N CYS A 153 0.24 18.79 -11.18
CA CYS A 153 -0.76 17.82 -10.74
C CYS A 153 -0.94 17.83 -9.21
N LEU A 154 0.15 17.94 -8.44
CA LEU A 154 0.09 17.98 -6.98
C LEU A 154 -0.69 19.20 -6.46
N VAL A 155 -0.52 20.36 -7.13
CA VAL A 155 -1.21 21.62 -6.78
C VAL A 155 -2.71 21.55 -7.10
N LEU A 156 -3.10 20.98 -8.24
CA LEU A 156 -4.50 20.80 -8.65
C LEU A 156 -5.29 19.84 -7.73
N ILE A 157 -4.63 18.82 -7.19
CA ILE A 157 -5.25 17.84 -6.28
C ILE A 157 -5.66 18.51 -4.97
N CYS A 158 -4.85 19.43 -4.42
CA CYS A 158 -5.19 20.10 -3.16
C CYS A 158 -6.32 21.11 -3.28
N GLY A 159 -6.46 21.81 -4.42
CA GLY A 159 -7.51 22.82 -4.63
C GLY A 159 -8.94 22.28 -4.50
N ARG A 160 -9.17 21.05 -5.00
CA ARG A 160 -10.54 20.51 -5.14
C ARG A 160 -11.18 20.03 -3.83
N GLY A 161 -10.38 19.76 -2.79
CA GLY A 161 -10.88 19.30 -1.49
C GLY A 161 -11.05 20.40 -0.43
N LEU A 162 -10.55 21.62 -0.69
CA LEU A 162 -10.58 22.76 0.24
C LEU A 162 -11.97 23.35 0.45
N HIS A 163 -12.91 23.11 -0.46
CA HIS A 163 -14.29 23.59 -0.36
C HIS A 163 -15.21 22.66 0.45
N LEU A 164 -14.72 21.48 0.85
CA LEU A 164 -15.49 20.54 1.67
C LEU A 164 -15.39 20.91 3.15
N PRO A 165 -16.40 20.59 3.96
CA PRO A 165 -16.32 20.78 5.41
C PRO A 165 -15.28 19.85 6.05
N PHE A 166 -14.82 20.22 7.25
CA PHE A 166 -14.02 19.33 8.08
C PHE A 166 -14.87 18.17 8.61
N SER A 167 -14.23 17.08 9.02
CA SER A 167 -14.97 15.88 9.43
C SER A 167 -15.93 16.07 10.60
N TYR A 168 -15.67 17.03 11.49
CA TYR A 168 -16.51 17.31 12.66
C TYR A 168 -17.62 18.32 12.37
N ASP A 169 -17.59 18.97 11.19
CA ASP A 169 -18.65 19.85 10.68
C ASP A 169 -19.61 19.10 9.75
N LEU A 170 -19.27 17.86 9.36
CA LEU A 170 -20.13 17.01 8.53
C LEU A 170 -21.39 16.59 9.29
N GLU A 171 -22.56 17.03 8.83
CA GLU A 171 -23.84 16.43 9.21
C GLU A 171 -23.97 15.04 8.56
N GLU A 172 -24.59 14.07 9.24
CA GLU A 172 -24.66 12.66 8.80
C GLU A 172 -25.37 12.44 7.44
N LYS A 173 -25.95 13.49 6.84
CA LYS A 173 -26.78 13.43 5.62
C LYS A 173 -26.40 14.45 4.53
N GLU A 174 -25.16 14.91 4.44
CA GLU A 174 -24.77 15.71 3.27
C GLU A 174 -24.83 14.88 1.98
N GLN A 175 -25.53 15.43 0.97
CA GLN A 175 -25.60 14.84 -0.36
C GLN A 175 -24.22 14.92 -1.02
N GLU A 176 -23.68 13.76 -1.42
CA GLU A 176 -22.44 13.70 -2.19
C GLU A 176 -22.60 14.55 -3.47
N SER A 177 -21.65 15.46 -3.70
CA SER A 177 -21.65 16.32 -4.89
C SER A 177 -21.77 15.49 -6.18
N PRO A 178 -22.43 15.98 -7.26
CA PRO A 178 -22.57 15.22 -8.51
C PRO A 178 -21.24 14.75 -9.14
N SER A 179 -20.14 15.42 -8.82
CA SER A 179 -18.77 15.10 -9.27
C SER A 179 -18.09 13.99 -8.45
N TYR A 180 -18.64 13.63 -7.29
CA TYR A 180 -18.10 12.58 -6.42
C TYR A 180 -18.28 11.20 -7.07
N GLY A 181 -17.24 10.35 -7.01
CA GLY A 181 -17.23 9.04 -7.65
C GLY A 181 -17.04 9.07 -9.18
N VAL A 182 -17.08 10.25 -9.80
CA VAL A 182 -16.86 10.46 -11.24
C VAL A 182 -15.55 11.19 -11.51
N GLN A 183 -15.38 12.39 -10.93
CA GLN A 183 -14.20 13.25 -11.10
C GLN A 183 -13.28 13.25 -9.88
N HIS A 184 -13.83 13.05 -8.67
CA HIS A 184 -13.04 12.99 -7.44
C HIS A 184 -13.62 12.03 -6.41
N ASN A 185 -12.81 11.69 -5.42
CA ASN A 185 -13.19 10.83 -4.29
C ASN A 185 -13.02 11.52 -2.93
N TRP A 186 -12.90 12.86 -2.90
CA TRP A 186 -12.86 13.64 -1.68
C TRP A 186 -14.16 13.55 -0.89
N LYS A 187 -14.06 13.28 0.43
CA LYS A 187 -15.19 13.22 1.36
C LYS A 187 -15.18 14.30 2.44
N LYS A 188 -14.01 14.89 2.69
CA LYS A 188 -13.81 15.91 3.71
C LYS A 188 -12.59 16.74 3.39
N GLN A 189 -12.50 17.91 3.99
CA GLN A 189 -11.24 18.62 4.13
C GLN A 189 -10.42 17.98 5.26
N SER A 190 -9.13 17.76 5.00
CA SER A 190 -8.20 17.23 6.00
C SER A 190 -7.98 18.22 7.13
N ILE A 191 -8.01 17.77 8.39
CA ILE A 191 -7.73 18.62 9.56
C ILE A 191 -6.36 19.32 9.50
N PHE A 192 -5.38 18.77 8.79
CA PHE A 192 -4.07 19.40 8.63
C PHE A 192 -4.14 20.76 7.93
N TRP A 193 -5.22 21.06 7.18
CA TRP A 193 -5.45 22.39 6.59
C TRP A 193 -5.69 23.50 7.62
N ARG A 194 -5.89 23.17 8.91
CA ARG A 194 -5.89 24.15 10.01
C ARG A 194 -4.49 24.68 10.32
N LEU A 195 -3.43 23.95 9.94
CA LEU A 195 -2.05 24.39 10.16
C LEU A 195 -1.72 25.53 9.18
N PRO A 196 -1.28 26.72 9.66
CA PRO A 196 -1.11 27.91 8.82
C PRO A 196 -0.16 27.74 7.64
N TYR A 197 0.81 26.83 7.75
CA TYR A 197 1.85 26.55 6.76
C TYR A 197 1.55 25.36 5.84
N TRP A 198 0.45 24.64 6.04
CA TRP A 198 0.19 23.39 5.32
C TRP A 198 -0.01 23.57 3.81
N ASN A 199 -0.54 24.72 3.41
CA ASN A 199 -0.71 25.10 2.01
C ASN A 199 0.63 25.24 1.27
N THR A 200 1.71 25.60 1.96
CA THR A 200 3.05 25.76 1.39
C THR A 200 3.77 24.43 1.13
N HIS A 201 3.29 23.33 1.72
CA HIS A 201 3.91 22.01 1.57
C HIS A 201 3.63 21.42 0.19
N LEU A 202 4.69 21.12 -0.57
CA LEU A 202 4.59 20.43 -1.86
C LEU A 202 4.18 18.95 -1.68
N LEU A 203 4.67 18.31 -0.62
CA LEU A 203 4.41 16.92 -0.27
C LEU A 203 3.86 16.86 1.17
N ARG A 204 2.57 16.50 1.30
CA ARG A 204 1.85 16.48 2.59
C ARG A 204 1.66 15.07 3.16
N HIS A 205 1.39 14.12 2.27
CA HIS A 205 1.10 12.74 2.61
C HIS A 205 1.97 11.83 1.76
N ASN A 206 2.84 11.07 2.41
CA ASN A 206 3.71 10.07 1.83
C ASN A 206 3.16 8.67 2.10
N ILE A 207 3.34 7.78 1.13
CA ILE A 207 2.98 6.37 1.29
C ILE A 207 4.14 5.67 2.01
N ASP A 208 3.81 4.87 3.03
CA ASP A 208 4.75 3.93 3.65
C ASP A 208 5.07 2.82 2.64
N VAL A 209 6.15 3.02 1.89
CA VAL A 209 6.63 2.09 0.87
C VAL A 209 6.96 0.74 1.50
N MET A 210 7.65 0.71 2.65
CA MET A 210 8.05 -0.54 3.32
C MET A 210 6.84 -1.39 3.72
N HIS A 211 5.80 -0.77 4.26
CA HIS A 211 4.56 -1.49 4.58
C HIS A 211 3.82 -1.95 3.32
N THR A 212 3.78 -1.11 2.29
CA THR A 212 3.15 -1.44 1.00
C THR A 212 3.85 -2.63 0.34
N GLU A 213 5.17 -2.60 0.29
CA GLU A 213 6.02 -3.66 -0.23
C GLU A 213 5.83 -4.96 0.52
N ARG A 214 5.78 -4.92 1.86
CA ARG A 214 5.45 -6.09 2.67
C ARG A 214 4.12 -6.70 2.25
N ASN A 215 3.09 -5.89 2.04
CA ASN A 215 1.78 -6.36 1.62
C ASN A 215 1.81 -6.97 0.21
N VAL A 216 2.52 -6.35 -0.73
CA VAL A 216 2.71 -6.88 -2.10
C VAL A 216 3.44 -8.23 -2.04
N PHE A 217 4.59 -8.27 -1.36
CA PHE A 217 5.38 -9.48 -1.18
C PHE A 217 4.55 -10.61 -0.59
N MET A 218 3.87 -10.39 0.54
CA MET A 218 3.08 -11.44 1.18
C MET A 218 1.95 -11.95 0.26
N ASN A 219 1.28 -11.06 -0.47
CA ASN A 219 0.23 -11.46 -1.42
C ASN A 219 0.78 -12.31 -2.57
N VAL A 220 1.92 -11.94 -3.15
CA VAL A 220 2.57 -12.69 -4.23
C VAL A 220 3.08 -14.03 -3.70
N PHE A 221 3.86 -14.00 -2.62
CA PHE A 221 4.49 -15.16 -2.02
C PHE A 221 3.45 -16.19 -1.53
N ASP A 222 2.42 -15.77 -0.79
CA ASP A 222 1.37 -16.69 -0.29
C ASP A 222 0.50 -17.26 -1.43
N THR A 223 0.40 -16.57 -2.57
CA THR A 223 -0.29 -17.07 -3.77
C THR A 223 0.53 -18.16 -4.46
N MET A 224 1.83 -17.94 -4.67
CA MET A 224 2.74 -18.94 -5.27
C MET A 224 2.91 -20.17 -4.37
N MET A 225 3.01 -19.93 -3.06
CA MET A 225 3.07 -20.98 -2.05
C MET A 225 1.71 -21.60 -1.74
N ASP A 226 0.63 -21.25 -2.46
CA ASP A 226 -0.72 -21.85 -2.30
C ASP A 226 -1.13 -22.03 -0.82
N ILE A 227 -0.92 -20.98 -0.02
CA ILE A 227 -1.16 -21.05 1.42
C ILE A 227 -2.66 -20.90 1.67
N ASN A 228 -3.26 -21.92 2.29
CA ASN A 228 -4.68 -21.92 2.58
C ASN A 228 -5.08 -20.69 3.41
N GLY A 229 -6.14 -20.00 2.98
CA GLY A 229 -6.64 -18.77 3.59
C GLY A 229 -5.82 -17.49 3.31
N ARG A 230 -4.64 -17.59 2.68
CA ARG A 230 -3.78 -16.43 2.37
C ARG A 230 -3.56 -16.19 0.87
N THR A 231 -3.65 -17.23 0.06
CA THR A 231 -3.59 -17.12 -1.41
C THR A 231 -4.66 -16.17 -1.96
N LYS A 232 -4.30 -15.38 -2.98
CA LYS A 232 -5.26 -14.57 -3.76
C LYS A 232 -5.97 -15.36 -4.85
N ASP A 233 -5.50 -16.57 -5.12
CA ASP A 233 -6.15 -17.51 -6.03
C ASP A 233 -7.37 -18.17 -5.36
N THR A 234 -8.48 -17.44 -5.32
CA THR A 234 -9.75 -17.86 -4.71
C THR A 234 -10.76 -18.34 -5.75
N TYR A 235 -11.81 -19.04 -5.32
CA TYR A 235 -12.93 -19.41 -6.20
C TYR A 235 -13.54 -18.20 -6.91
N LYS A 236 -13.76 -17.10 -6.18
CA LYS A 236 -14.25 -15.83 -6.73
C LYS A 236 -13.29 -15.26 -7.78
N ALA A 237 -11.98 -15.30 -7.50
CA ALA A 237 -10.96 -14.89 -8.47
C ALA A 237 -11.03 -15.71 -9.76
N ARG A 238 -11.25 -17.03 -9.68
CA ARG A 238 -11.40 -17.89 -10.86
C ARG A 238 -12.66 -17.60 -11.67
N MET A 239 -13.77 -17.24 -11.02
CA MET A 239 -14.98 -16.81 -11.71
C MET A 239 -14.75 -15.50 -12.48
N ASP A 240 -14.08 -14.53 -11.85
CA ASP A 240 -13.71 -13.28 -12.52
C ASP A 240 -12.72 -13.51 -13.68
N ILE A 241 -11.72 -14.38 -13.49
CA ILE A 241 -10.76 -14.75 -14.55
C ILE A 241 -11.48 -15.38 -15.75
N ALA A 242 -12.48 -16.26 -15.53
CA ALA A 242 -13.24 -16.87 -16.62
C ALA A 242 -14.03 -15.84 -17.45
N GLU A 243 -14.48 -14.76 -16.82
CA GLU A 243 -15.21 -13.68 -17.51
C GLU A 243 -14.29 -12.69 -18.24
N ILE A 244 -13.09 -12.44 -17.72
CA ILE A 244 -12.22 -11.33 -18.15
C ILE A 244 -11.00 -11.81 -18.96
N CYS A 245 -10.55 -13.05 -18.73
CA CYS A 245 -9.33 -13.59 -19.31
C CYS A 245 -9.61 -14.90 -20.06
N ASN A 246 -8.90 -15.12 -21.17
CA ASN A 246 -8.99 -16.38 -21.92
C ASN A 246 -8.02 -17.43 -21.36
N GLN A 247 -8.17 -17.81 -20.09
CA GLN A 247 -7.32 -18.82 -19.42
C GLN A 247 -8.14 -20.05 -19.00
N LYS A 248 -8.50 -20.88 -19.99
CA LYS A 248 -9.32 -22.09 -19.80
C LYS A 248 -8.77 -23.07 -18.77
N GLU A 249 -7.44 -23.13 -18.63
CA GLU A 249 -6.77 -23.98 -17.64
C GLU A 249 -7.07 -23.58 -16.19
N LEU A 250 -7.41 -22.31 -15.97
CA LEU A 250 -7.74 -21.77 -14.66
C LEU A 250 -9.24 -21.76 -14.36
N GLU A 251 -10.10 -22.06 -15.33
CA GLU A 251 -11.55 -22.05 -15.11
C GLU A 251 -11.99 -23.10 -14.09
N LEU A 252 -13.03 -22.78 -13.33
CA LEU A 252 -13.65 -23.74 -12.43
C LEU A 252 -14.30 -24.85 -13.25
N LYS A 253 -14.07 -26.11 -12.85
CA LYS A 253 -14.63 -27.27 -13.53
C LYS A 253 -15.83 -27.80 -12.77
N ASP A 254 -16.91 -28.07 -13.50
CA ASP A 254 -18.05 -28.80 -12.96
C ASP A 254 -17.73 -30.30 -12.95
N ILE A 255 -17.85 -30.93 -11.77
CA ILE A 255 -17.65 -32.38 -11.57
C ILE A 255 -18.99 -33.05 -11.20
N GLY A 256 -20.13 -32.43 -11.51
CA GLY A 256 -21.45 -33.04 -11.41
C GLY A 256 -21.98 -33.27 -9.98
N ARG A 257 -21.36 -32.69 -8.95
CA ARG A 257 -21.81 -32.82 -7.54
C ARG A 257 -21.69 -31.51 -6.78
N VAL A 258 -22.69 -30.62 -6.86
CA VAL A 258 -22.95 -29.45 -5.97
C VAL A 258 -21.79 -28.44 -5.77
N LYS A 259 -20.55 -28.77 -6.15
CA LYS A 259 -19.33 -28.08 -5.74
C LYS A 259 -18.38 -28.01 -6.94
N LEU A 260 -18.10 -26.79 -7.35
CA LEU A 260 -17.13 -26.47 -8.39
C LEU A 260 -15.73 -26.87 -7.93
N PHE A 261 -14.96 -27.46 -8.85
CA PHE A 261 -13.56 -27.82 -8.62
C PHE A 261 -12.64 -26.72 -9.13
N LYS A 262 -11.71 -26.27 -8.27
CA LYS A 262 -10.67 -25.30 -8.64
C LYS A 262 -9.42 -26.06 -9.09
N PRO A 263 -9.10 -26.11 -10.41
CA PRO A 263 -7.88 -26.75 -10.85
C PRO A 263 -6.65 -26.01 -10.30
N LYS A 264 -5.63 -26.79 -9.96
CA LYS A 264 -4.35 -26.26 -9.47
C LYS A 264 -3.69 -25.45 -10.58
N ALA A 265 -3.35 -24.20 -10.30
CA ALA A 265 -2.65 -23.36 -11.26
C ALA A 265 -1.19 -23.79 -11.44
N ALA A 266 -0.63 -23.52 -12.62
CA ALA A 266 0.79 -23.76 -12.91
C ALA A 266 1.74 -22.95 -12.00
N TYR A 267 1.28 -21.82 -11.45
CA TYR A 267 2.02 -21.01 -10.49
C TYR A 267 1.91 -21.49 -9.03
N ALA A 268 0.97 -22.39 -8.73
CA ALA A 268 0.73 -22.85 -7.36
C ALA A 268 1.64 -24.04 -7.04
N LEU A 269 2.54 -23.89 -6.09
CA LEU A 269 3.52 -24.92 -5.76
C LEU A 269 2.91 -26.14 -5.06
N THR A 270 3.48 -27.30 -5.29
CA THR A 270 3.19 -28.54 -4.55
C THR A 270 3.78 -28.50 -3.14
N LYS A 271 3.28 -29.36 -2.24
CA LYS A 271 3.78 -29.41 -0.86
C LYS A 271 5.31 -29.67 -0.82
N SER A 272 5.82 -30.57 -1.67
CA SER A 272 7.25 -30.87 -1.77
C SER A 272 8.07 -29.67 -2.24
N GLN A 273 7.60 -28.95 -3.26
CA GLN A 273 8.25 -27.73 -3.75
C GLN A 273 8.28 -26.64 -2.67
N ARG A 274 7.17 -26.42 -1.95
CA ARG A 274 7.12 -25.44 -0.84
C ARG A 274 8.10 -25.77 0.28
N VAL A 275 8.20 -27.05 0.66
CA VAL A 275 9.16 -27.51 1.66
C VAL A 275 10.60 -27.25 1.20
N THR A 276 10.89 -27.41 -0.09
CA THR A 276 12.21 -27.14 -0.67
C THR A 276 12.56 -25.66 -0.54
N ILE A 277 11.65 -24.75 -0.92
CA ILE A 277 11.83 -23.31 -0.75
C ILE A 277 12.02 -22.95 0.73
N CYS A 278 11.20 -23.50 1.62
CA CYS A 278 11.32 -23.24 3.05
C CYS A 278 12.68 -23.70 3.61
N LYS A 279 13.18 -24.88 3.22
CA LYS A 279 14.52 -25.34 3.62
C LYS A 279 15.60 -24.37 3.13
N TRP A 280 15.54 -23.96 1.87
CA TRP A 280 16.45 -22.97 1.31
C TRP A 280 16.42 -21.64 2.09
N VAL A 281 15.25 -21.08 2.38
CA VAL A 281 15.13 -19.86 3.20
C VAL A 281 15.67 -20.07 4.62
N LYS A 282 15.52 -21.27 5.19
CA LYS A 282 16.01 -21.60 6.53
C LYS A 282 17.54 -21.64 6.61
N GLU A 283 18.18 -22.06 5.53
CA GLU A 283 19.64 -22.19 5.41
C GLU A 283 20.30 -20.92 4.87
N LEU A 284 19.51 -19.97 4.37
CA LEU A 284 20.00 -18.74 3.75
C LEU A 284 20.80 -17.89 4.75
N LYS A 285 22.04 -17.57 4.37
CA LYS A 285 22.91 -16.64 5.09
C LYS A 285 23.10 -15.37 4.27
N LEU A 286 22.88 -14.23 4.91
CA LEU A 286 23.03 -12.91 4.32
C LEU A 286 24.13 -12.13 5.05
N PRO A 287 24.76 -11.13 4.41
CA PRO A 287 25.74 -10.27 5.08
C PRO A 287 25.17 -9.62 6.34
N ASP A 288 26.04 -9.33 7.31
CA ASP A 288 25.61 -8.69 8.55
C ASP A 288 24.95 -7.32 8.26
N GLY A 289 23.87 -7.04 8.99
CA GLY A 289 23.04 -5.85 8.78
C GLY A 289 22.19 -5.84 7.50
N TYR A 290 22.28 -6.84 6.62
CA TYR A 290 21.54 -6.83 5.34
C TYR A 290 20.05 -7.15 5.51
N ALA A 291 19.73 -8.23 6.22
CA ALA A 291 18.37 -8.59 6.64
C ALA A 291 18.42 -9.32 7.99
N SER A 292 17.27 -9.55 8.62
CA SER A 292 17.25 -10.39 9.82
C SER A 292 17.46 -11.86 9.46
N ASN A 293 17.68 -12.72 10.47
CA ASN A 293 17.78 -14.15 10.25
C ASN A 293 16.42 -14.72 9.79
N LEU A 294 16.25 -14.80 8.47
CA LEU A 294 15.02 -15.27 7.81
C LEU A 294 14.64 -16.69 8.21
N GLY A 295 15.60 -17.53 8.63
CA GLY A 295 15.33 -18.88 9.08
C GLY A 295 14.45 -18.95 10.34
N ARG A 296 14.38 -17.88 11.14
CA ARG A 296 13.44 -17.76 12.27
C ARG A 296 11.99 -17.60 11.82
N CYS A 297 11.76 -17.15 10.59
CA CYS A 297 10.44 -16.93 10.02
C CYS A 297 9.88 -18.17 9.31
N VAL A 298 10.63 -19.27 9.24
CA VAL A 298 10.29 -20.45 8.44
C VAL A 298 9.62 -21.53 9.29
N ASP A 299 8.45 -21.98 8.85
CA ASP A 299 7.86 -23.25 9.27
C ASP A 299 7.96 -24.26 8.13
N VAL A 300 8.97 -25.14 8.19
CA VAL A 300 9.26 -26.13 7.16
C VAL A 300 8.16 -27.20 7.08
N ASN A 301 7.58 -27.59 8.22
CA ASN A 301 6.57 -28.65 8.29
C ASN A 301 5.28 -28.21 7.60
N GLN A 302 4.88 -26.95 7.82
CA GLN A 302 3.71 -26.37 7.19
C GLN A 302 4.02 -25.73 5.82
N GLY A 303 5.30 -25.60 5.46
CA GLY A 303 5.74 -25.01 4.19
C GLY A 303 5.32 -23.55 4.06
N LYS A 304 5.47 -22.76 5.13
CA LYS A 304 5.00 -21.37 5.19
C LYS A 304 5.99 -20.45 5.89
N LEU A 305 5.90 -19.16 5.60
CA LEU A 305 6.60 -18.10 6.33
C LEU A 305 5.66 -17.40 7.33
N HIS A 306 6.23 -16.92 8.44
CA HIS A 306 5.54 -16.18 9.49
C HIS A 306 6.46 -15.11 10.11
N GLY A 307 5.88 -14.03 10.64
CA GLY A 307 6.63 -13.06 11.44
C GLY A 307 7.70 -12.24 10.70
N MET A 308 7.70 -12.23 9.36
CA MET A 308 8.65 -11.41 8.60
C MET A 308 8.42 -9.91 8.82
N LYS A 309 9.52 -9.19 9.05
CA LYS A 309 9.51 -7.72 9.14
C LYS A 309 9.40 -7.11 7.76
N SER A 310 8.95 -5.86 7.67
CA SER A 310 8.84 -5.16 6.38
C SER A 310 10.18 -5.08 5.65
N HIS A 311 11.28 -4.87 6.36
CA HIS A 311 12.65 -4.89 5.80
C HIS A 311 13.03 -6.26 5.21
N ASP A 312 12.67 -7.35 5.89
CA ASP A 312 12.94 -8.69 5.38
C ASP A 312 12.16 -8.97 4.10
N CYS A 313 10.88 -8.55 4.06
CA CYS A 313 10.05 -8.67 2.86
C CYS A 313 10.59 -7.83 1.69
N HIS A 314 11.05 -6.60 1.96
CA HIS A 314 11.68 -5.70 0.99
C HIS A 314 12.91 -6.36 0.35
N VAL A 315 13.86 -6.83 1.18
CA VAL A 315 15.05 -7.53 0.71
C VAL A 315 14.68 -8.78 -0.10
N PHE A 316 13.71 -9.56 0.39
CA PHE A 316 13.28 -10.77 -0.30
C PHE A 316 12.70 -10.43 -1.68
N MET A 317 11.79 -9.46 -1.75
CA MET A 317 11.14 -9.05 -2.99
C MET A 317 12.15 -8.53 -4.03
N GLN A 318 13.13 -7.73 -3.61
CA GLN A 318 14.12 -7.13 -4.51
C GLN A 318 15.20 -8.10 -5.02
N ARG A 319 15.53 -9.15 -4.26
CA ARG A 319 16.73 -9.97 -4.52
C ARG A 319 16.50 -11.47 -4.53
N LEU A 320 15.56 -11.95 -3.72
CA LEU A 320 15.38 -13.39 -3.47
C LEU A 320 14.14 -13.95 -4.16
N LEU A 321 13.17 -13.12 -4.54
CA LEU A 321 11.91 -13.54 -5.14
C LEU A 321 12.12 -14.32 -6.45
N PRO A 322 12.95 -13.87 -7.41
CA PRO A 322 13.22 -14.65 -8.62
C PRO A 322 13.92 -15.99 -8.32
N ILE A 323 14.83 -15.99 -7.35
CA ILE A 323 15.61 -17.18 -6.97
C ILE A 323 14.69 -18.22 -6.31
N ALA A 324 13.80 -17.77 -5.43
CA ALA A 324 12.87 -18.63 -4.71
C ALA A 324 11.94 -19.40 -5.66
N PHE A 325 11.60 -18.82 -6.81
CA PHE A 325 10.60 -19.33 -7.73
C PHE A 325 11.16 -19.72 -9.11
N ASP A 326 12.47 -19.93 -9.23
CA ASP A 326 13.16 -20.28 -10.48
C ASP A 326 12.67 -21.59 -11.12
N SER A 327 12.08 -22.49 -10.33
CA SER A 327 11.47 -23.72 -10.85
C SER A 327 10.12 -23.51 -11.57
N LEU A 328 9.55 -22.30 -11.55
CA LEU A 328 8.28 -22.01 -12.21
C LEU A 328 8.48 -21.87 -13.74
N PRO A 329 7.45 -22.16 -14.55
CA PRO A 329 7.51 -21.92 -15.99
C PRO A 329 7.90 -20.48 -16.32
N LYS A 330 8.73 -20.27 -17.36
CA LYS A 330 9.27 -18.94 -17.72
C LYS A 330 8.21 -17.85 -17.87
N HIS A 331 7.03 -18.19 -18.40
CA HIS A 331 5.93 -17.25 -18.58
C HIS A 331 5.30 -16.77 -17.25
N ILE A 332 5.50 -17.50 -16.15
CA ILE A 332 5.11 -17.12 -14.78
C ILE A 332 6.29 -16.47 -14.05
N TRP A 333 7.50 -16.97 -14.28
CA TRP A 333 8.70 -16.49 -13.61
C TRP A 333 9.13 -15.09 -14.09
N ASN A 334 9.07 -14.79 -15.39
CA ASN A 334 9.45 -13.47 -15.94
C ASN A 334 8.72 -12.30 -15.26
N PRO A 335 7.38 -12.33 -15.06
CA PRO A 335 6.69 -11.30 -14.27
C PRO A 335 7.21 -11.12 -12.84
N LEU A 336 7.66 -12.19 -12.18
CA LEU A 336 8.24 -12.09 -10.83
C LEU A 336 9.61 -11.40 -10.85
N VAL A 337 10.39 -11.62 -11.91
CA VAL A 337 11.67 -10.94 -12.15
C VAL A 337 11.45 -9.45 -12.37
N GLU A 338 10.51 -9.08 -13.24
CA GLU A 338 10.16 -7.68 -13.48
C GLU A 338 9.65 -7.00 -12.22
N LEU A 339 8.79 -7.66 -11.45
CA LEU A 339 8.32 -7.16 -10.17
C LEU A 339 9.49 -6.91 -9.20
N SER A 340 10.43 -7.86 -9.15
CA SER A 340 11.65 -7.74 -8.33
C SER A 340 12.52 -6.55 -8.77
N HIS A 341 12.69 -6.35 -10.08
CA HIS A 341 13.42 -5.20 -10.62
C HIS A 341 12.72 -3.87 -10.36
N PHE A 342 11.39 -3.84 -10.44
CA PHE A 342 10.63 -2.63 -10.17
C PHE A 342 10.82 -2.13 -8.75
N PHE A 343 10.78 -3.02 -7.75
CA PHE A 343 10.99 -2.61 -6.36
C PHE A 343 12.46 -2.38 -6.02
N ARG A 344 13.38 -2.75 -6.90
CA ARG A 344 14.83 -2.55 -6.70
C ARG A 344 15.31 -1.17 -7.17
N ASN A 345 14.63 -0.59 -8.16
CA ASN A 345 14.93 0.71 -8.76
C ASN A 345 14.00 1.79 -8.21
#